data_AF-A0A4R6V7A7-F1
#
_entry.id   AF-A0A4R6V7A7-F1
#
_cell.length_a   1.000
_cell.length_b   1.000
_cell.length_c   1.000
_cell.angle_alpha   90.00
_cell.angle_beta   90.00
_cell.angle_gamma   90.00
#
_symmetry.space_group_name_H-M   'P 1'
#
loop_
_entity.id
_entity.type
_entity.pdbx_description
1 polymer ?
#
loop_
_entity_poly.entity_id
_entity_poly.type
_entity_poly.pdbx_seq_one_letter_code
_entity_poly.pdbx_strand_id
1 'polypeptide(L)'
;MKYFLKLLFVSLFSFFLVACNEDPVKTEYIQYKKWAKESKIEDIFSSSKLSQIQTMKDPEQIIAAYKNFALQADTIAQDLRKQSFKTAEIQGIQQSYADSLQSFAALMNESSQYITQEMPTEVRAKMLKDRNAFTVALKATIKKEQEIVEKHKVKPEDLK
;
A
#
# COMPACT_ATOMS: atom_id res chain seq x y z
N MET A 1 -37.36 11.64 -39.99
CA MET A 1 -36.05 11.23 -39.45
C MET A 1 -35.33 12.26 -38.53
N LYS A 2 -35.92 13.41 -38.16
CA LYS A 2 -35.22 14.41 -37.31
C LYS A 2 -35.32 14.17 -35.79
N TYR A 3 -36.27 13.36 -35.34
CA TYR A 3 -36.50 13.11 -33.90
C TYR A 3 -35.65 11.97 -33.32
N PHE A 4 -35.25 11.01 -34.16
CA PHE A 4 -34.41 9.87 -33.75
C PHE A 4 -33.00 10.31 -33.32
N LEU A 5 -32.43 11.30 -34.02
CA LEU A 5 -31.10 11.84 -33.70
C LEU A 5 -31.09 12.59 -32.36
N LYS A 6 -32.16 13.33 -32.04
CA LYS A 6 -32.29 14.03 -30.75
C LYS A 6 -32.46 13.05 -29.57
N LEU A 7 -33.19 11.95 -29.75
CA LEU A 7 -33.34 10.91 -28.72
C LEU A 7 -32.03 10.18 -28.40
N LEU A 8 -31.19 9.95 -29.41
CA LEU A 8 -29.86 9.36 -29.24
C LEU A 8 -28.91 10.28 -28.46
N PHE A 9 -28.93 11.58 -28.73
CA PHE A 9 -28.13 12.55 -27.99
C PHE A 9 -28.58 12.70 -26.54
N VAL A 10 -29.89 12.69 -26.26
CA VAL A 10 -30.41 12.78 -24.89
C VAL A 10 -30.11 11.51 -24.09
N SER A 11 -30.15 10.32 -24.70
CA SER A 11 -29.78 9.09 -23.99
C SER A 11 -28.27 9.02 -23.68
N LEU A 12 -27.40 9.41 -24.62
CA LEU A 12 -25.95 9.53 -24.38
C LEU A 12 -25.62 10.55 -23.30
N PHE A 13 -26.35 11.68 -23.25
CA PHE A 13 -26.17 12.71 -22.23
C PHE A 13 -26.64 12.24 -20.84
N SER A 14 -27.72 11.46 -20.77
CA SER A 14 -28.19 10.83 -19.52
C SER A 14 -27.23 9.75 -19.02
N PHE A 15 -26.61 8.95 -19.90
CA PHE A 15 -25.53 8.03 -19.51
C PHE A 15 -24.27 8.79 -19.04
N PHE A 16 -23.94 9.93 -19.65
CA PHE A 16 -22.88 10.82 -19.18
C PHE A 16 -23.18 11.43 -17.80
N LEU A 17 -24.43 11.81 -17.53
CA LEU A 17 -24.87 12.34 -16.23
C LEU A 17 -24.91 11.28 -15.13
N VAL A 18 -25.21 10.01 -15.46
CA VAL A 18 -25.14 8.89 -14.52
C VAL A 18 -23.68 8.53 -14.20
N ALA A 19 -22.76 8.60 -15.18
CA ALA A 19 -21.33 8.45 -14.95
C ALA A 19 -20.69 9.65 -14.20
N CYS A 20 -21.34 10.82 -14.21
CA CYS A 20 -20.89 12.04 -13.52
C CYS A 20 -21.26 12.10 -12.02
N ASN A 21 -21.97 11.11 -11.47
CA ASN A 21 -22.42 11.11 -10.07
C ASN A 21 -21.58 10.20 -9.16
N GLU A 22 -20.59 9.48 -9.70
CA GLU A 22 -19.66 8.71 -8.90
C GLU A 22 -18.47 9.56 -8.50
N ASP A 23 -18.19 9.61 -7.20
CA ASP A 23 -17.03 10.28 -6.64
C ASP A 23 -15.75 9.55 -7.10
N PRO A 24 -14.92 10.17 -7.96
CA PRO A 24 -13.79 9.48 -8.57
C PRO A 24 -12.74 9.04 -7.53
N VAL A 25 -12.61 9.77 -6.42
CA VAL A 25 -11.69 9.39 -5.34
C VAL A 25 -12.20 8.15 -4.63
N LYS A 26 -13.51 8.06 -4.38
CA LYS A 26 -14.14 6.85 -3.81
C LYS A 26 -13.91 5.64 -4.70
N THR A 27 -14.16 5.77 -6.00
CA THR A 27 -14.00 4.66 -6.95
C THR A 27 -12.55 4.17 -7.02
N GLU A 28 -11.57 5.09 -7.11
CA GLU A 28 -10.16 4.72 -7.11
C GLU A 28 -9.70 4.16 -5.77
N TYR A 29 -10.22 4.65 -4.65
CA TYR A 29 -9.93 4.09 -3.32
C TYR A 29 -10.40 2.64 -3.19
N ILE A 30 -11.60 2.32 -3.69
CA ILE A 30 -12.12 0.95 -3.69
C ILE A 30 -11.21 0.04 -4.56
N GLN A 31 -10.79 0.52 -5.74
CA GLN A 31 -9.84 -0.20 -6.59
C GLN A 31 -8.50 -0.43 -5.87
N TYR A 32 -7.97 0.59 -5.21
CA TYR A 32 -6.77 0.47 -4.38
C TYR A 32 -6.93 -0.57 -3.27
N LYS A 33 -8.03 -0.55 -2.51
CA LYS A 33 -8.26 -1.52 -1.43
C LYS A 33 -8.43 -2.95 -1.94
N LYS A 34 -9.09 -3.13 -3.10
CA LYS A 34 -9.17 -4.43 -3.76
C LYS A 34 -7.79 -4.95 -4.16
N TRP A 35 -7.00 -4.11 -4.83
CA TRP A 35 -5.61 -4.44 -5.18
C TRP A 35 -4.78 -4.77 -3.92
N ALA A 36 -4.91 -3.98 -2.85
CA ALA A 36 -4.17 -4.16 -1.60
C ALA A 36 -4.47 -5.51 -0.92
N LYS A 37 -5.74 -5.92 -0.96
CA LYS A 37 -6.19 -7.24 -0.47
C LYS A 37 -5.63 -8.37 -1.33
N GLU A 38 -5.68 -8.23 -2.65
CA GLU A 38 -5.17 -9.23 -3.61
C GLU A 38 -3.65 -9.38 -3.55
N SER A 39 -2.93 -8.27 -3.37
CA SER A 39 -1.46 -8.21 -3.21
C SER A 39 -0.99 -8.59 -1.80
N LYS A 40 -1.93 -8.82 -0.87
CA LYS A 40 -1.68 -9.19 0.53
C LYS A 40 -0.71 -8.22 1.24
N ILE A 41 -0.85 -6.92 0.97
CA ILE A 41 0.03 -5.91 1.58
C ILE A 41 -0.04 -5.93 3.11
N GLU A 42 -1.22 -6.23 3.68
CA GLU A 42 -1.42 -6.32 5.13
C GLU A 42 -0.60 -7.46 5.76
N ASP A 43 -0.32 -8.53 5.00
CA ASP A 43 0.52 -9.63 5.48
C ASP A 43 1.98 -9.21 5.67
N ILE A 44 2.47 -8.20 4.93
CA ILE A 44 3.84 -7.69 5.06
C ILE A 44 4.04 -7.02 6.41
N PHE A 45 3.03 -6.30 6.88
CA PHE A 45 3.06 -5.55 8.13
C PHE A 45 2.50 -6.34 9.32
N SER A 46 2.06 -7.57 9.10
CA SER A 46 1.52 -8.43 10.16
C SER A 46 2.60 -8.80 11.18
N SER A 47 2.30 -8.54 12.46
CA SER A 47 3.20 -8.86 13.57
C SER A 47 3.46 -10.37 13.69
N SER A 48 2.51 -11.22 13.27
CA SER A 48 2.64 -12.68 13.39
C SER A 48 3.80 -13.22 12.58
N LYS A 49 4.04 -12.67 11.39
CA LYS A 49 5.12 -13.07 10.49
C LYS A 49 6.51 -12.73 11.05
N LEU A 50 6.67 -11.55 11.64
CA LEU A 50 7.92 -11.18 12.32
C LEU A 50 8.14 -12.00 13.60
N SER A 51 7.08 -12.29 14.36
CA SER A 51 7.17 -13.15 15.53
C SER A 51 7.60 -14.58 15.17
N GLN A 52 7.16 -15.12 14.04
CA GLN A 52 7.63 -16.44 13.57
C GLN A 52 9.15 -16.45 13.34
N ILE A 53 9.71 -15.41 12.72
CA ILE A 53 11.16 -15.30 12.51
C ILE A 53 11.91 -15.29 13.84
N GLN A 54 11.39 -14.58 14.85
CA GLN A 54 12.01 -14.51 16.18
C GLN A 54 12.04 -15.87 16.91
N THR A 55 11.16 -16.80 16.55
CA THR A 55 11.16 -18.16 17.12
C THR A 55 12.07 -19.14 16.38
N MET A 56 12.58 -18.78 15.21
CA MET A 56 13.52 -19.61 14.46
C MET A 56 14.85 -19.68 15.21
N LYS A 57 15.51 -20.85 15.15
CA LYS A 57 16.81 -21.08 15.80
C LYS A 57 17.98 -21.12 14.82
N ASP A 58 17.69 -21.43 13.56
CA ASP A 58 18.68 -21.54 12.50
C ASP A 58 18.95 -20.16 11.87
N PRO A 59 20.18 -19.63 12.00
CA PRO A 59 20.55 -18.35 11.42
C PRO A 59 20.31 -18.26 9.90
N GLU A 60 20.51 -19.34 9.16
CA GLU A 60 20.30 -19.34 7.70
C GLU A 60 18.82 -19.18 7.36
N GLN A 61 17.95 -19.86 8.11
CA GLN A 61 16.49 -19.72 7.96
C GLN A 61 16.02 -18.31 8.35
N ILE A 62 16.58 -17.73 9.42
CA ILE A 62 16.29 -16.36 9.83
C ILE A 62 16.67 -15.39 8.70
N ILE A 63 17.91 -15.48 8.19
CA ILE A 63 18.41 -14.62 7.10
C ILE A 63 17.52 -14.76 5.86
N ALA A 64 17.19 -16.00 5.47
CA ALA A 64 16.32 -16.27 4.33
C ALA A 64 14.93 -15.67 4.53
N ALA A 65 14.36 -15.76 5.73
CA ALA A 65 13.08 -15.15 6.05
C ALA A 65 13.14 -13.62 5.90
N TYR A 66 14.11 -12.94 6.51
CA TYR A 66 14.29 -11.49 6.37
C TYR A 66 14.43 -11.05 4.90
N LYS A 67 15.26 -11.75 4.12
CA LYS A 67 15.43 -11.47 2.68
C LYS A 67 14.15 -11.70 1.88
N ASN A 68 13.39 -12.74 2.20
CA ASN A 68 12.10 -13.01 1.57
C ASN A 68 11.07 -11.91 1.90
N PHE A 69 11.05 -11.39 3.12
CA PHE A 69 10.21 -10.23 3.47
C PHE A 69 10.61 -8.98 2.68
N ALA A 70 11.92 -8.71 2.60
CA ALA A 70 12.41 -7.59 1.83
C ALA A 70 12.01 -7.68 0.35
N LEU A 71 12.17 -8.86 -0.26
CA LEU A 71 11.79 -9.09 -1.65
C LEU A 71 10.28 -8.95 -1.88
N GLN A 72 9.44 -9.51 -1.00
CA GLN A 72 7.99 -9.38 -1.10
C GLN A 72 7.56 -7.91 -0.99
N ALA A 73 8.09 -7.17 0.00
CA ALA A 73 7.78 -5.77 0.20
C ALA A 73 8.21 -4.91 -1.00
N ASP A 74 9.41 -5.12 -1.55
CA ASP A 74 9.88 -4.37 -2.72
C ASP A 74 9.06 -4.72 -3.98
N THR A 75 8.72 -5.99 -4.18
CA THR A 75 7.85 -6.42 -5.30
C THR A 75 6.49 -5.72 -5.23
N ILE A 76 5.84 -5.74 -4.06
CA ILE A 76 4.55 -5.07 -3.87
C ILE A 76 4.69 -3.55 -4.05
N ALA A 77 5.79 -2.93 -3.60
CA ALA A 77 6.03 -1.51 -3.81
C ALA A 77 6.13 -1.16 -5.30
N GLN A 78 6.87 -1.97 -6.06
CA GLN A 78 7.00 -1.80 -7.51
C GLN A 78 5.65 -1.98 -8.21
N ASP A 79 4.87 -2.98 -7.82
CA ASP A 79 3.54 -3.23 -8.40
C ASP A 79 2.52 -2.15 -8.04
N LEU A 80 2.63 -1.58 -6.84
CA LEU A 80 1.83 -0.41 -6.43
C LEU A 80 2.16 0.80 -7.31
N ARG A 81 3.44 1.05 -7.60
CA ARG A 81 3.84 2.17 -8.48
C ARG A 81 3.38 2.03 -9.92
N LYS A 82 3.14 0.79 -10.38
CA LYS A 82 2.58 0.53 -11.72
C LYS A 82 1.07 0.76 -11.78
N GLN A 83 0.38 0.85 -10.64
CA GLN A 83 -1.05 1.16 -10.63
C GLN A 83 -1.29 2.58 -11.15
N SER A 84 -2.26 2.73 -12.04
CA SER A 84 -2.54 3.99 -12.75
C SER A 84 -3.72 4.73 -12.10
N PHE A 85 -3.54 5.23 -10.87
CA PHE A 85 -4.51 6.10 -10.21
C PHE A 85 -4.41 7.53 -10.75
N LYS A 86 -5.55 8.21 -10.91
CA LYS A 86 -5.64 9.53 -11.54
C LYS A 86 -5.90 10.64 -10.54
N THR A 87 -6.50 10.34 -9.40
CA THR A 87 -6.80 11.34 -8.37
C THR A 87 -5.57 11.60 -7.51
N ALA A 88 -5.28 12.88 -7.27
CA ALA A 88 -4.10 13.30 -6.50
C ALA A 88 -4.10 12.73 -5.06
N GLU A 89 -5.28 12.59 -4.45
CA GLU A 89 -5.42 12.01 -3.10
C GLU A 89 -4.97 10.55 -3.09
N ILE A 90 -5.37 9.75 -4.08
CA ILE A 90 -4.99 8.33 -4.18
C ILE A 90 -3.54 8.17 -4.63
N GLN A 91 -3.05 9.00 -5.55
CA GLN A 91 -1.62 9.04 -5.90
C GLN A 91 -0.75 9.36 -4.67
N GLY A 92 -1.23 10.24 -3.78
CA GLY A 92 -0.57 10.55 -2.52
C GLY A 92 -0.52 9.37 -1.54
N ILE A 93 -1.52 8.49 -1.54
CA ILE A 93 -1.51 7.23 -0.77
C ILE A 93 -0.58 6.22 -1.43
N GLN A 94 -0.71 6.03 -2.75
CA GLN A 94 0.12 5.13 -3.56
C GLN A 94 1.61 5.38 -3.32
N GLN A 95 2.05 6.63 -3.47
CA GLN A 95 3.44 7.02 -3.26
C GLN A 95 3.90 6.74 -1.83
N SER A 96 3.10 7.17 -0.85
CA SER A 96 3.42 7.05 0.58
C SER A 96 3.52 5.58 1.04
N TYR A 97 2.65 4.71 0.54
CA TYR A 97 2.73 3.27 0.80
C TYR A 97 3.92 2.62 0.10
N ALA A 98 4.16 2.95 -1.18
CA ALA A 98 5.28 2.39 -1.93
C ALA A 98 6.62 2.73 -1.27
N ASP A 99 6.78 3.98 -0.81
CA ASP A 99 8.00 4.42 -0.11
C ASP A 99 8.14 3.75 1.27
N SER A 100 7.03 3.52 1.96
CA SER A 100 7.01 2.80 3.24
C SER A 100 7.42 1.33 3.06
N LEU A 101 6.89 0.65 2.04
CA LEU A 101 7.26 -0.73 1.69
C LEU A 101 8.74 -0.84 1.32
N GLN A 102 9.29 0.12 0.58
CA GLN A 102 10.72 0.11 0.25
C GLN A 102 11.61 0.38 1.46
N SER A 103 11.21 1.32 2.33
CA SER A 103 11.93 1.56 3.59
C SER A 103 11.93 0.31 4.47
N PHE A 104 10.80 -0.40 4.53
CA PHE A 104 10.70 -1.69 5.21
C PHE A 104 11.60 -2.74 4.57
N ALA A 105 11.60 -2.85 3.24
CA ALA A 105 12.46 -3.80 2.52
C ALA A 105 13.95 -3.55 2.79
N ALA A 106 14.37 -2.29 2.76
CA ALA A 106 15.74 -1.89 3.09
C ALA A 106 16.10 -2.28 4.53
N LEU A 107 15.22 -2.01 5.50
CA LEU A 107 15.43 -2.39 6.90
C LEU A 107 15.56 -3.89 7.09
N MET A 108 14.73 -4.69 6.41
CA MET A 108 14.78 -6.15 6.51
C MET A 108 16.06 -6.71 5.87
N ASN A 109 16.49 -6.17 4.74
CA ASN A 109 17.75 -6.54 4.10
C ASN A 109 18.96 -6.17 4.97
N GLU A 110 19.02 -4.95 5.52
CA GLU A 110 20.10 -4.51 6.42
C GLU A 110 20.12 -5.37 7.69
N SER A 111 18.95 -5.65 8.29
CA SER A 111 18.83 -6.54 9.46
C SER A 111 19.38 -7.94 9.19
N SER A 112 19.15 -8.49 7.99
CA SER A 112 19.63 -9.82 7.62
C SER A 112 21.16 -9.95 7.66
N GLN A 113 21.89 -8.85 7.47
CA GLN A 113 23.36 -8.86 7.48
C GLN A 113 23.94 -9.05 8.88
N TYR A 114 23.18 -8.76 9.93
CA TYR A 114 23.65 -8.77 11.32
C TYR A 114 23.05 -9.90 12.16
N ILE A 115 22.54 -10.97 11.52
CA ILE A 115 22.02 -12.14 12.24
C ILE A 115 23.15 -12.97 12.84
N THR A 116 24.26 -13.12 12.13
CA THR A 116 25.41 -13.95 12.55
C THR A 116 26.61 -13.15 13.03
N GLN A 117 26.53 -11.83 13.05
CA GLN A 117 27.62 -10.93 13.40
C GLN A 117 27.12 -9.78 14.29
N GLU A 118 28.03 -9.22 15.09
CA GLU A 118 27.69 -8.09 15.94
C GLU A 118 27.38 -6.84 15.10
N MET A 119 26.26 -6.18 15.41
CA MET A 119 25.85 -4.94 14.77
C MET A 119 26.61 -3.75 15.38
N PRO A 120 27.38 -2.99 14.59
CA PRO A 120 28.05 -1.78 15.07
C PRO A 120 27.05 -0.78 15.67
N THR A 121 27.45 -0.06 16.71
CA THR A 121 26.60 0.92 17.42
C THR A 121 26.01 1.98 16.48
N GLU A 122 26.81 2.47 15.52
CA GLU A 122 26.36 3.46 14.53
C GLU A 122 25.27 2.91 13.62
N VAL A 123 25.44 1.65 13.17
CA VAL A 123 24.44 0.96 12.34
C VAL A 123 23.16 0.72 13.13
N ARG A 124 23.27 0.29 14.39
CA ARG A 124 22.12 0.11 15.28
C ARG A 124 21.34 1.41 15.45
N ALA A 125 22.02 2.53 15.69
CA ALA A 125 21.40 3.84 15.83
C ALA A 125 20.68 4.27 14.54
N LYS A 126 21.32 4.06 13.38
CA LYS A 126 20.71 4.30 12.06
C LYS A 126 19.45 3.45 11.87
N MET A 127 19.53 2.13 12.05
CA MET A 127 18.38 1.23 11.86
C MET A 127 17.20 1.58 12.78
N LEU A 128 17.46 1.99 14.02
CA LEU A 128 16.43 2.46 14.94
C LEU A 128 15.77 3.76 14.43
N LYS A 129 16.56 4.71 13.93
CA LYS A 129 16.05 5.95 13.32
C LYS A 129 15.20 5.64 12.09
N ASP A 130 15.69 4.80 11.20
CA ASP A 130 15.02 4.41 9.96
C ASP A 130 13.71 3.66 10.25
N ARG A 131 13.70 2.74 11.22
CA ARG A 131 12.48 2.06 11.70
C ARG A 131 11.46 3.06 12.24
N ASN A 132 11.88 4.04 13.01
CA ASN A 132 10.99 5.06 13.56
C ASN A 132 10.42 5.94 12.45
N ALA A 133 11.25 6.36 11.48
CA ALA A 133 10.82 7.12 10.31
C ALA A 133 9.79 6.35 9.48
N PHE A 134 10.05 5.07 9.20
CA PHE A 134 9.12 4.15 8.55
C PHE A 134 7.78 4.09 9.31
N THR A 135 7.82 3.90 10.64
CA THR A 135 6.61 3.80 11.47
C THR A 135 5.77 5.08 11.42
N VAL A 136 6.41 6.24 11.45
CA VAL A 136 5.74 7.54 11.33
C VAL A 136 5.12 7.71 9.94
N ALA A 137 5.85 7.37 8.87
CA ALA A 137 5.36 7.45 7.49
C ALA A 137 4.17 6.51 7.25
N LEU A 138 4.22 5.28 7.74
CA LEU A 138 3.12 4.33 7.63
C LEU A 138 1.87 4.82 8.37
N LYS A 139 2.02 5.33 9.61
CA LYS A 139 0.90 5.94 10.36
C LYS A 139 0.29 7.12 9.63
N ALA A 140 1.10 8.00 9.05
CA ALA A 140 0.62 9.12 8.25
C ALA A 140 -0.16 8.64 7.02
N THR A 141 0.27 7.55 6.39
CA THR A 141 -0.43 6.95 5.24
C THR A 141 -1.78 6.36 5.64
N ILE A 142 -1.84 5.62 6.76
CA ILE A 142 -3.09 5.09 7.30
C ILE A 142 -4.07 6.23 7.63
N LYS A 143 -3.58 7.36 8.15
CA LYS A 143 -4.41 8.53 8.41
C LYS A 143 -5.00 9.10 7.11
N LYS A 144 -4.22 9.19 6.02
CA LYS A 144 -4.74 9.61 4.71
C LYS A 144 -5.84 8.67 4.20
N GLU A 145 -5.71 7.35 4.40
CA GLU A 145 -6.77 6.39 4.07
C GLU A 145 -8.06 6.68 4.86
N GLN A 146 -7.95 6.93 6.17
CA GLN A 146 -9.10 7.27 7.02
C GLN A 146 -9.79 8.57 6.58
N GLU A 147 -9.00 9.60 6.25
CA GLU A 147 -9.51 10.87 5.72
C GLU A 147 -10.30 10.65 4.42
N ILE A 148 -9.85 9.76 3.53
CA ILE A 148 -10.60 9.41 2.32
C ILE A 148 -11.92 8.71 2.65
N VAL A 149 -11.89 7.72 3.55
CA VAL A 149 -13.09 6.98 3.97
C VAL A 149 -14.15 7.93 4.51
N GLU A 150 -13.77 8.88 5.35
CA GLU A 150 -14.66 9.86 5.96
C GLU A 150 -15.17 10.88 4.94
N LYS A 151 -14.27 11.53 4.19
CA LYS A 151 -14.59 12.62 3.26
C LYS A 151 -15.44 12.15 2.09
N HIS A 152 -15.12 10.97 1.54
CA HIS A 152 -15.77 10.41 0.35
C HIS A 152 -16.85 9.36 0.70
N LYS A 153 -17.16 9.20 2.00
CA LYS A 153 -18.23 8.30 2.50
C LYS A 153 -18.10 6.89 1.92
N VAL A 154 -16.89 6.33 2.02
CA VAL A 154 -16.63 4.93 1.67
C VAL A 154 -17.21 4.06 2.78
N LYS A 155 -18.08 3.12 2.43
CA LYS A 155 -18.74 2.24 3.39
C LYS A 155 -18.11 0.85 3.38
N PRO A 156 -18.23 0.07 4.47
CA PRO A 156 -17.69 -1.30 4.52
C PRO A 156 -18.20 -2.21 3.39
N GLU A 157 -19.45 -2.04 2.95
CA GLU A 157 -20.02 -2.77 1.82
C GLU A 157 -19.34 -2.45 0.47
N ASP A 158 -18.73 -1.28 0.33
CA ASP A 158 -17.98 -0.89 -0.87
C ASP A 158 -16.62 -1.63 -0.97
N LEU A 159 -16.18 -2.28 0.13
CA LEU A 159 -14.86 -2.92 0.25
C LEU A 159 -14.93 -4.46 0.30
N LYS A 160 -16.12 -5.05 0.11
CA LYS A 160 -16.34 -6.51 0.15
C LYS A 160 -15.89 -7.17 -1.15
#